data_AF-M6YHL5-F1
#
_entry.id   AF-M6YHL5-F1
#
_cell.length_a   1.000
_cell.length_b   1.000
_cell.length_c   1.000
_cell.angle_alpha   90.00
_cell.angle_beta   90.00
_cell.angle_gamma   90.00
#
_symmetry.space_group_name_H-M   'P 1'
#
loop_
_entity.id
_entity.type
_entity.pdbx_description
1 polymer ?
#
loop_
_entity_poly.entity_id
_entity_poly.type
_entity_poly.pdbx_seq_one_letter_code
_entity_poly.pdbx_strand_id
1 'polypeptide(L)'
;MLTELKEKGLEESSTLLKNLKEHAESTSLDNFVWKLFELWISLGASNKDKWAFTALGKLGGDRIALKLTPMIKVWPGESQHQRAVLGLEILKAIGSDTALMQLNGIAQKVKFKGLKEMANTFMESIAKKKGLRKSELEDRVVPDCGLDENGKREFDFGARKFQFVLGPDLKPMVKDEEGKIKDDLPKPNSKDDSDLANASVEEWKLMKKQIREIGKIQAQRMSQTMVTGRRWKVEEWEMLIAKHPLMTHIAKTLLWWVYFSDREKSIEVFRLTEEKDYADIHDNSLNLQGAAYVGIVHPLLLSQEEKKSWGQLFSDYEIIPPFSQIARPVYVLSEEDKNKEEIPGFTDQKVKAEQLVFGLEKMGWSRGSAGNGGRIDEHSIQYPSDDVTAVIRYYGDDLSYGNIDGQDLDLEGAYFVKGLREPSFYKGKETKLTLEKINPVAVSETLYSLLQVSGFSYPASNENSLKEARETLLKNLQTQEKKEEVFDEIDYTEIYNGFSAAWKKFLSSDHEITRSKNHKNISKITKMYIRSSDKITSLQELKFFTKLEELTINEP
;
A
#
# COMPACT_ATOMS: atom_id res chain seq x y z
N MET A 1 20.21 -31.89 5.46
CA MET A 1 19.53 -30.58 5.64
C MET A 1 20.51 -29.43 5.81
N LEU A 2 21.36 -29.39 6.85
CA LEU A 2 22.30 -28.27 7.05
C LEU A 2 23.28 -28.08 5.88
N THR A 3 23.85 -29.15 5.35
CA THR A 3 24.69 -29.12 4.14
C THR A 3 23.92 -28.56 2.95
N GLU A 4 22.70 -29.04 2.73
CA GLU A 4 21.81 -28.55 1.68
C GLU A 4 21.53 -27.04 1.83
N LEU A 5 21.21 -26.56 3.03
CA LEU A 5 20.99 -25.13 3.31
C LEU A 5 22.25 -24.28 3.10
N LYS A 6 23.43 -24.86 3.35
CA LYS A 6 24.73 -24.19 3.17
C LYS A 6 25.12 -24.08 1.70
N GLU A 7 24.86 -25.13 0.92
CA GLU A 7 25.20 -25.21 -0.50
C GLU A 7 24.17 -24.49 -1.37
N LYS A 8 22.89 -24.56 -1.00
CA LYS A 8 21.78 -23.96 -1.75
C LYS A 8 21.46 -22.56 -1.23
N GLY A 9 21.90 -21.54 -1.98
CA GLY A 9 21.52 -20.14 -1.75
C GLY A 9 20.01 -19.88 -1.96
N LEU A 10 19.55 -18.64 -1.74
CA LEU A 10 18.12 -18.27 -1.79
C LEU A 10 17.39 -18.65 -3.09
N GLU A 11 18.10 -18.71 -4.22
CA GLU A 11 17.49 -18.93 -5.54
C GLU A 11 17.52 -20.40 -6.01
N GLU A 12 18.37 -21.25 -5.43
CA GLU A 12 18.50 -22.63 -5.90
C GLU A 12 17.38 -23.54 -5.39
N SER A 13 16.76 -24.32 -6.28
CA SER A 13 15.75 -25.31 -5.90
C SER A 13 16.41 -26.55 -5.26
N SER A 14 15.76 -27.10 -4.25
CA SER A 14 16.17 -28.34 -3.58
C SER A 14 14.95 -29.21 -3.29
N THR A 15 14.94 -30.41 -3.85
CA THR A 15 13.87 -31.39 -3.62
C THR A 15 13.75 -31.75 -2.15
N LEU A 16 14.88 -31.87 -1.43
CA LEU A 16 14.89 -32.17 0.00
C LEU A 16 14.21 -31.06 0.82
N LEU A 17 14.56 -29.80 0.57
CA LEU A 17 13.99 -28.67 1.32
C LEU A 17 12.50 -28.49 1.01
N LYS A 18 12.08 -28.77 -0.24
CA LYS A 18 10.67 -28.78 -0.63
C LYS A 18 9.89 -29.86 0.12
N ASN A 19 10.38 -31.10 0.12
CA ASN A 19 9.73 -32.20 0.84
C ASN A 19 9.65 -31.94 2.36
N LEU A 20 10.68 -31.32 2.94
CA LEU A 20 10.63 -30.92 4.36
C LEU A 20 9.52 -29.90 4.63
N LYS A 21 9.36 -28.90 3.76
CA LYS A 21 8.26 -27.91 3.86
C LYS A 21 6.88 -28.54 3.72
N GLU A 22 6.73 -29.57 2.89
CA GLU A 22 5.45 -30.23 2.63
C GLU A 22 5.03 -31.19 3.76
N HIS A 23 5.99 -31.81 4.45
CA HIS A 23 5.70 -32.88 5.41
C HIS A 23 5.99 -32.55 6.88
N ALA A 24 6.80 -31.53 7.17
CA ALA A 24 7.08 -31.12 8.55
C ALA A 24 6.10 -30.06 9.03
N GLU A 25 5.86 -30.03 10.34
CA GLU A 25 5.10 -28.94 10.97
C GLU A 25 5.81 -27.61 10.74
N SER A 26 5.06 -26.62 10.24
CA SER A 26 5.58 -25.27 9.96
C SER A 26 6.22 -24.62 11.20
N THR A 27 5.62 -24.81 12.37
CA THR A 27 6.15 -24.33 13.66
C THR A 27 7.52 -24.93 13.97
N SER A 28 7.72 -26.22 13.70
CA SER A 28 8.98 -26.91 13.95
C SER A 28 10.08 -26.41 13.01
N LEU A 29 9.76 -26.19 11.73
CA LEU A 29 10.69 -25.58 10.77
C LEU A 29 11.06 -24.14 11.16
N ASP A 30 10.08 -23.33 11.53
CA ASP A 30 10.29 -21.94 11.97
C ASP A 30 11.21 -21.89 13.20
N ASN A 31 10.93 -22.71 14.22
CA ASN A 31 11.76 -22.77 15.42
C ASN A 31 13.21 -23.17 15.09
N PHE A 32 13.39 -24.16 14.22
CA PHE A 32 14.70 -24.63 13.79
C PHE A 32 15.51 -23.52 13.09
N VAL A 33 14.96 -22.90 12.05
CA VAL A 33 15.71 -21.88 11.30
C VAL A 33 15.86 -20.58 12.08
N TRP A 34 14.93 -20.25 12.96
CA TRP A 34 15.09 -19.12 13.88
C TRP A 34 16.27 -19.32 14.83
N LYS A 35 16.40 -20.53 15.41
CA LYS A 35 17.55 -20.86 16.28
C LYS A 35 18.88 -20.81 15.53
N LEU A 36 18.91 -21.27 14.29
CA LEU A 36 20.09 -21.16 13.43
C LEU A 36 20.48 -19.69 13.18
N PHE A 37 19.50 -18.83 12.91
CA PHE A 37 19.71 -17.40 12.76
C PHE A 37 20.19 -16.73 14.05
N GLU A 38 19.60 -17.06 15.20
CA GLU A 38 20.03 -16.54 16.52
C GLU A 38 21.49 -16.90 16.80
N LEU A 39 21.88 -18.16 16.53
CA LEU A 39 23.27 -18.61 16.67
C LEU A 39 24.19 -17.81 15.75
N TRP A 40 23.84 -17.63 14.48
CA TRP A 40 24.63 -16.84 13.53
C TRP A 40 24.83 -15.38 13.98
N ILE A 41 23.77 -14.73 14.47
CA ILE A 41 23.87 -13.37 15.03
C ILE A 41 24.79 -13.35 16.26
N SER A 42 24.63 -14.31 17.19
CA SER A 42 25.44 -14.38 18.41
C SER A 42 26.93 -14.59 18.14
N LEU A 43 27.28 -15.23 17.02
CA LEU A 43 28.64 -15.47 16.56
C LEU A 43 29.19 -14.32 15.68
N GLY A 44 28.53 -13.15 15.70
CA GLY A 44 28.99 -11.93 15.03
C GLY A 44 28.54 -11.79 13.57
N ALA A 45 27.56 -12.59 13.14
CA ALA A 45 26.97 -12.49 11.80
C ALA A 45 28.00 -12.59 10.65
N SER A 46 28.89 -13.58 10.73
CA SER A 46 29.94 -13.86 9.76
C SER A 46 29.39 -13.98 8.33
N ASN A 47 30.03 -13.34 7.35
CA ASN A 47 29.66 -13.47 5.94
C ASN A 47 29.87 -14.89 5.40
N LYS A 48 30.82 -15.67 5.96
CA LYS A 48 31.07 -17.07 5.56
C LYS A 48 29.89 -17.99 5.91
N ASP A 49 29.16 -17.63 6.96
CA ASP A 49 28.02 -18.40 7.48
C ASP A 49 26.67 -17.72 7.19
N LYS A 50 26.64 -16.78 6.24
CA LYS A 50 25.42 -16.06 5.80
C LYS A 50 24.28 -16.99 5.40
N TRP A 51 24.60 -18.24 5.00
CA TRP A 51 23.61 -19.28 4.70
C TRP A 51 22.63 -19.54 5.85
N ALA A 52 23.08 -19.39 7.11
CA ALA A 52 22.25 -19.53 8.31
C ALA A 52 21.12 -18.49 8.35
N PHE A 53 21.36 -17.30 7.84
CA PHE A 53 20.35 -16.26 7.71
C PHE A 53 19.44 -16.53 6.51
N THR A 54 19.98 -16.93 5.35
CA THR A 54 19.15 -17.22 4.17
C THR A 54 18.30 -18.48 4.32
N ALA A 55 18.65 -19.38 5.23
CA ALA A 55 17.83 -20.55 5.58
C ALA A 55 16.42 -20.15 6.05
N LEU A 56 16.27 -18.95 6.65
CA LEU A 56 14.97 -18.37 6.99
C LEU A 56 14.05 -18.29 5.77
N GLY A 57 14.57 -17.93 4.59
CA GLY A 57 13.78 -17.83 3.36
C GLY A 57 13.38 -19.20 2.80
N LYS A 58 14.23 -20.21 3.02
CA LYS A 58 14.03 -21.55 2.46
C LYS A 58 13.03 -22.39 3.23
N LEU A 59 13.08 -22.38 4.56
CA LEU A 59 12.22 -23.22 5.40
C LEU A 59 11.24 -22.42 6.26
N GLY A 60 11.49 -21.12 6.48
CA GLY A 60 10.62 -20.28 7.30
C GLY A 60 9.30 -19.95 6.63
N GLY A 61 8.31 -19.66 7.47
CA GLY A 61 6.98 -19.19 7.11
C GLY A 61 6.60 -17.89 7.85
N ASP A 62 5.31 -17.77 8.18
CA ASP A 62 4.70 -16.55 8.70
C ASP A 62 5.30 -16.06 10.02
N ARG A 63 5.65 -16.99 10.93
CA ARG A 63 6.25 -16.61 12.23
C ARG A 63 7.61 -15.97 12.02
N ILE A 64 8.39 -16.47 11.05
CA ILE A 64 9.69 -15.90 10.68
C ILE A 64 9.50 -14.51 10.07
N ALA A 65 8.57 -14.35 9.13
CA ALA A 65 8.29 -13.05 8.53
C ALA A 65 7.92 -11.98 9.58
N LEU A 66 7.09 -12.35 10.56
CA LEU A 66 6.66 -11.46 11.64
C LEU A 66 7.75 -11.19 12.70
N LYS A 67 8.69 -12.12 12.92
CA LYS A 67 9.82 -11.92 13.83
C LYS A 67 10.95 -11.12 13.18
N LEU A 68 11.21 -11.35 11.89
CA LEU A 68 12.29 -10.72 11.15
C LEU A 68 11.99 -9.26 10.77
N THR A 69 10.75 -8.93 10.42
CA THR A 69 10.37 -7.59 9.95
C THR A 69 10.74 -6.45 10.91
N PRO A 70 10.50 -6.53 12.23
CA PRO A 70 10.96 -5.49 13.16
C PRO A 70 12.48 -5.27 13.11
N MET A 71 13.27 -6.33 12.96
CA MET A 71 14.72 -6.24 12.86
C MET A 71 15.15 -5.55 11.55
N ILE A 72 14.53 -5.92 10.43
CA ILE A 72 14.76 -5.28 9.13
C ILE A 72 14.52 -3.76 9.20
N LYS A 73 13.49 -3.32 9.93
CA LYS A 73 13.15 -1.90 10.09
C LYS A 73 14.16 -1.12 10.95
N VAL A 74 14.96 -1.78 11.79
CA VAL A 74 15.92 -1.15 12.71
C VAL A 74 17.34 -1.15 12.16
N TRP A 75 17.77 -2.25 11.52
CA TRP A 75 19.13 -2.45 11.04
C TRP A 75 19.75 -1.31 10.21
N PRO A 76 19.03 -0.59 9.34
CA PRO A 76 19.61 0.57 8.66
C PRO A 76 20.11 1.67 9.60
N GLY A 77 19.49 1.84 10.78
CA GLY A 77 19.93 2.80 11.80
C GLY A 77 21.15 2.32 12.59
N GLU A 78 21.46 1.03 12.52
CA GLU A 78 22.64 0.40 13.15
C GLU A 78 23.79 0.20 12.15
N SER A 79 23.74 0.90 11.01
CA SER A 79 24.68 0.74 9.89
C SER A 79 24.69 -0.67 9.27
N GLN A 80 23.64 -1.47 9.48
CA GLN A 80 23.49 -2.84 8.96
C GLN A 80 22.63 -2.89 7.69
N HIS A 81 22.82 -1.94 6.76
CA HIS A 81 22.00 -1.81 5.54
C HIS A 81 21.94 -3.10 4.69
N GLN A 82 23.08 -3.75 4.49
CA GLN A 82 23.16 -4.99 3.69
C GLN A 82 22.35 -6.13 4.32
N ARG A 83 22.32 -6.20 5.66
CA ARG A 83 21.52 -7.19 6.39
C ARG A 83 20.03 -6.92 6.24
N ALA A 84 19.62 -5.64 6.27
CA ALA A 84 18.24 -5.24 6.04
C ALA A 84 17.77 -5.60 4.62
N VAL A 85 18.58 -5.33 3.59
CA VAL A 85 18.26 -5.71 2.20
C VAL A 85 18.13 -7.23 2.06
N LEU A 86 19.07 -7.99 2.61
CA LEU A 86 18.99 -9.45 2.63
C LEU A 86 17.76 -9.97 3.39
N GLY A 87 17.34 -9.27 4.44
CA GLY A 87 16.07 -9.56 5.11
C GLY A 87 14.85 -9.37 4.19
N LEU A 88 14.84 -8.36 3.33
CA LEU A 88 13.79 -8.21 2.30
C LEU A 88 13.80 -9.36 1.30
N GLU A 89 14.99 -9.82 0.88
CA GLU A 89 15.13 -10.98 0.00
C GLU A 89 14.58 -12.25 0.65
N ILE A 90 14.81 -12.41 1.96
CA ILE A 90 14.24 -13.51 2.74
C ILE A 90 12.72 -13.41 2.79
N LEU A 91 12.12 -12.25 3.05
CA LEU A 91 10.65 -12.08 3.01
C LEU A 91 10.08 -12.45 1.63
N LYS A 92 10.73 -11.96 0.56
CA LYS A 92 10.38 -12.31 -0.83
C LYS A 92 10.49 -13.82 -1.09
N ALA A 93 11.51 -14.48 -0.53
CA ALA A 93 11.74 -15.92 -0.71
C ALA A 93 10.77 -16.79 0.10
N ILE A 94 10.34 -16.35 1.29
CA ILE A 94 9.26 -17.01 2.05
C ILE A 94 7.99 -17.02 1.19
N GLY A 95 7.64 -15.88 0.61
CA GLY A 95 6.62 -15.77 -0.44
C GLY A 95 5.18 -16.05 0.01
N SER A 96 4.92 -16.26 1.30
CA SER A 96 3.57 -16.33 1.86
C SER A 96 2.90 -14.95 1.85
N ASP A 97 1.57 -14.91 1.89
CA ASP A 97 0.82 -13.65 1.91
C ASP A 97 1.21 -12.79 3.11
N THR A 98 1.42 -13.39 4.29
CA THR A 98 1.98 -12.69 5.45
C THR A 98 3.35 -12.07 5.12
N ALA A 99 4.27 -12.81 4.51
CA ALA A 99 5.61 -12.31 4.20
C ALA A 99 5.59 -11.18 3.15
N LEU A 100 4.78 -11.34 2.09
CA LEU A 100 4.62 -10.34 1.04
C LEU A 100 3.91 -9.08 1.56
N MET A 101 2.96 -9.23 2.48
CA MET A 101 2.34 -8.10 3.16
C MET A 101 3.31 -7.39 4.10
N GLN A 102 4.17 -8.11 4.83
CA GLN A 102 5.23 -7.47 5.63
C GLN A 102 6.19 -6.68 4.74
N LEU A 103 6.58 -7.25 3.59
CA LEU A 103 7.37 -6.59 2.56
C LEU A 103 6.66 -5.31 2.05
N ASN A 104 5.37 -5.38 1.76
CA ASN A 104 4.57 -4.23 1.38
C ASN A 104 4.52 -3.16 2.49
N GLY A 105 4.33 -3.56 3.75
CA GLY A 105 4.34 -2.65 4.89
C GLY A 105 5.66 -1.87 5.02
N ILE A 106 6.80 -2.52 4.70
CA ILE A 106 8.11 -1.85 4.61
C ILE A 106 8.13 -0.90 3.41
N ALA A 107 7.68 -1.34 2.23
CA ALA A 107 7.63 -0.56 1.00
C ALA A 107 6.81 0.74 1.12
N GLN A 108 5.82 0.76 2.02
CA GLN A 108 4.97 1.92 2.25
C GLN A 108 5.52 2.88 3.32
N LYS A 109 5.93 2.37 4.48
CA LYS A 109 6.07 3.20 5.71
C LYS A 109 7.47 3.26 6.32
N VAL A 110 8.44 2.49 5.85
CA VAL A 110 9.76 2.54 6.50
C VAL A 110 10.43 3.89 6.25
N LYS A 111 10.96 4.51 7.31
CA LYS A 111 11.62 5.83 7.24
C LYS A 111 12.90 5.84 6.40
N PHE A 112 13.51 4.66 6.22
CA PHE A 112 14.77 4.53 5.49
C PHE A 112 14.50 4.40 3.98
N LYS A 113 14.70 5.50 3.25
CA LYS A 113 14.42 5.62 1.81
C LYS A 113 14.98 4.46 0.97
N GLY A 114 16.26 4.12 1.09
CA GLY A 114 16.86 3.04 0.31
C GLY A 114 16.23 1.66 0.56
N LEU A 115 15.81 1.39 1.80
CA LEU A 115 15.12 0.15 2.15
C LEU A 115 13.68 0.15 1.63
N LYS A 116 12.98 1.28 1.77
CA LYS A 116 11.62 1.49 1.24
C LYS A 116 11.58 1.22 -0.26
N GLU A 117 12.51 1.82 -0.97
CA GLU A 117 12.67 1.70 -2.41
C GLU A 117 12.96 0.27 -2.86
N MET A 118 13.91 -0.42 -2.21
CA MET A 118 14.21 -1.81 -2.53
C MET A 118 12.98 -2.72 -2.32
N ALA A 119 12.22 -2.49 -1.24
CA ALA A 119 10.99 -3.23 -0.99
C ALA A 119 9.93 -2.97 -2.08
N ASN A 120 9.78 -1.73 -2.56
CA ASN A 120 8.91 -1.39 -3.69
C ASN A 120 9.32 -2.14 -4.97
N THR A 121 10.61 -2.14 -5.30
CA THR A 121 11.14 -2.88 -6.46
C THR A 121 10.87 -4.39 -6.36
N PHE A 122 10.97 -4.97 -5.16
CA PHE A 122 10.62 -6.38 -4.98
C PHE A 122 9.13 -6.64 -5.18
N MET A 123 8.25 -5.79 -4.65
CA MET A 123 6.81 -5.90 -4.87
C MET A 123 6.45 -5.79 -6.36
N GLU A 124 7.03 -4.83 -7.08
CA GLU A 124 6.84 -4.67 -8.53
C GLU A 124 7.31 -5.90 -9.32
N SER A 125 8.50 -6.43 -9.00
CA SER A 125 9.03 -7.64 -9.62
C SER A 125 8.13 -8.87 -9.37
N ILE A 126 7.57 -9.01 -8.16
CA ILE A 126 6.63 -10.09 -7.84
C ILE A 126 5.33 -9.91 -8.61
N ALA A 127 4.80 -8.69 -8.67
CA ALA A 127 3.55 -8.38 -9.35
C ALA A 127 3.68 -8.69 -10.85
N LYS A 128 4.75 -8.20 -11.48
CA LYS A 128 5.09 -8.48 -12.88
C LYS A 128 5.23 -9.96 -13.18
N LYS A 129 5.94 -10.72 -12.33
CA LYS A 129 6.04 -12.19 -12.47
C LYS A 129 4.68 -12.90 -12.41
N LYS A 130 3.70 -12.32 -11.71
CA LYS A 130 2.33 -12.82 -11.62
C LYS A 130 1.38 -12.22 -12.68
N GLY A 131 1.87 -11.34 -13.56
CA GLY A 131 1.03 -10.61 -14.52
C GLY A 131 0.05 -9.64 -13.87
N LEU A 132 0.36 -9.16 -12.66
CA LEU A 132 -0.45 -8.27 -11.86
C LEU A 132 0.22 -6.89 -11.76
N ARG A 133 -0.59 -5.85 -11.63
CA ARG A 133 -0.14 -4.55 -11.11
C ARG A 133 0.23 -4.69 -9.63
N LYS A 134 1.05 -3.76 -9.15
CA LYS A 134 1.41 -3.71 -7.73
C LYS A 134 0.17 -3.60 -6.84
N SER A 135 -0.77 -2.72 -7.15
CA SER A 135 -2.03 -2.56 -6.41
C SER A 135 -2.88 -3.83 -6.40
N GLU A 136 -2.93 -4.55 -7.52
CA GLU A 136 -3.62 -5.84 -7.66
C GLU A 136 -2.94 -6.97 -6.87
N LEU A 137 -1.60 -6.96 -6.80
CA LEU A 137 -0.85 -7.86 -5.93
C LEU A 137 -1.14 -7.55 -4.46
N GLU A 138 -1.13 -6.27 -4.08
CA GLU A 138 -1.38 -5.86 -2.70
C GLU A 138 -2.77 -6.27 -2.19
N ASP A 139 -3.79 -6.35 -3.07
CA ASP A 139 -5.12 -6.87 -2.72
C ASP A 139 -5.13 -8.39 -2.53
N ARG A 140 -4.20 -9.11 -3.19
CA ARG A 140 -4.14 -10.58 -3.20
C ARG A 140 -3.23 -11.16 -2.12
N VAL A 141 -2.35 -10.36 -1.52
CA VAL A 141 -1.40 -10.81 -0.49
C VAL A 141 -1.93 -10.59 0.94
N VAL A 142 -3.24 -10.44 1.12
CA VAL A 142 -3.84 -10.37 2.45
C VAL A 142 -3.97 -11.80 2.99
N PRO A 143 -3.35 -12.16 4.11
CA PRO A 143 -3.48 -13.51 4.67
C PRO A 143 -4.85 -13.70 5.33
N ASP A 144 -5.35 -14.92 5.30
CA ASP A 144 -6.57 -15.34 6.01
C ASP A 144 -6.42 -15.34 7.54
N CYS A 145 -5.18 -15.32 8.06
CA CYS A 145 -4.84 -15.48 9.47
C CYS A 145 -5.33 -16.82 10.06
N GLY A 146 -5.51 -17.82 9.20
CA GLY A 146 -6.16 -19.09 9.46
C GLY A 146 -7.61 -18.97 9.92
N LEU A 147 -8.33 -17.95 9.44
CA LEU A 147 -9.78 -17.95 9.41
C LEU A 147 -10.27 -18.84 8.26
N ASP A 148 -11.42 -19.47 8.43
CA ASP A 148 -12.11 -20.22 7.38
C ASP A 148 -12.77 -19.30 6.34
N GLU A 149 -13.36 -19.87 5.30
CA GLU A 149 -14.10 -19.15 4.25
C GLU A 149 -15.25 -18.26 4.79
N ASN A 150 -15.77 -18.58 5.97
CA ASN A 150 -16.80 -17.81 6.65
C ASN A 150 -16.22 -16.70 7.54
N GLY A 151 -14.89 -16.56 7.59
CA GLY A 151 -14.19 -15.61 8.45
C GLY A 151 -14.22 -16.01 9.91
N LYS A 152 -14.42 -17.30 10.20
CA LYS A 152 -14.52 -17.87 11.55
C LYS A 152 -13.30 -18.73 11.86
N ARG A 153 -13.06 -18.97 13.15
CA ARG A 153 -12.10 -19.96 13.63
C ARG A 153 -12.53 -20.43 15.01
N GLU A 154 -12.30 -21.70 15.29
CA GLU A 154 -12.46 -22.29 16.62
C GLU A 154 -11.08 -22.59 17.23
N PHE A 155 -10.94 -22.33 18.52
CA PHE A 155 -9.80 -22.68 19.34
C PHE A 155 -10.24 -23.77 20.31
N ASP A 156 -9.72 -24.98 20.11
CA ASP A 156 -10.11 -26.17 20.85
C ASP A 156 -9.21 -26.39 22.07
N PHE A 157 -9.83 -26.54 23.25
CA PHE A 157 -9.17 -26.89 24.51
C PHE A 157 -9.63 -28.29 24.99
N GLY A 158 -10.30 -29.07 24.13
CA GLY A 158 -10.94 -30.35 24.45
C GLY A 158 -12.34 -30.12 25.03
N ALA A 159 -12.44 -29.97 26.36
CA ALA A 159 -13.72 -29.82 27.04
C ALA A 159 -14.37 -28.43 26.87
N ARG A 160 -13.63 -27.46 26.33
CA ARG A 160 -14.09 -26.09 26.07
C ARG A 160 -13.63 -25.66 24.69
N LYS A 161 -14.48 -24.96 23.96
CA LYS A 161 -14.13 -24.33 22.69
C LYS A 161 -14.36 -22.83 22.74
N PHE A 162 -13.57 -22.09 21.96
CA PHE A 162 -13.70 -20.64 21.84
C PHE A 162 -13.74 -20.24 20.39
N GLN A 163 -14.70 -19.41 20.02
CA GLN A 163 -14.85 -18.92 18.65
C GLN A 163 -14.20 -17.56 18.49
N PHE A 164 -13.48 -17.37 17.40
CA PHE A 164 -12.99 -16.06 16.99
C PHE A 164 -14.15 -15.09 16.75
N VAL A 165 -14.01 -13.87 17.25
CA VAL A 165 -14.84 -12.73 16.90
C VAL A 165 -13.96 -11.49 16.72
N LEU A 166 -14.33 -10.60 15.81
CA LEU A 166 -13.62 -9.34 15.62
C LEU A 166 -14.42 -8.22 16.29
N GLY A 167 -13.85 -7.63 17.33
CA GLY A 167 -14.43 -6.48 18.02
C GLY A 167 -14.15 -5.16 17.32
N PRO A 168 -14.55 -4.03 17.95
CA PRO A 168 -14.25 -2.68 17.46
C PRO A 168 -12.77 -2.48 17.13
N ASP A 169 -12.48 -1.57 16.17
CA ASP A 169 -11.13 -1.27 15.67
C ASP A 169 -10.37 -2.50 15.14
N LEU A 170 -11.09 -3.50 14.63
CA LEU A 170 -10.53 -4.77 14.17
C LEU A 170 -9.73 -5.49 15.28
N LYS A 171 -10.18 -5.38 16.53
CA LYS A 171 -9.54 -6.04 17.68
C LYS A 171 -9.93 -7.52 17.70
N PRO A 172 -8.98 -8.46 17.60
CA PRO A 172 -9.27 -9.88 17.75
C PRO A 172 -9.74 -10.16 19.18
N MET A 173 -10.89 -10.82 19.31
CA MET A 173 -11.51 -11.26 20.56
C MET A 173 -11.99 -12.72 20.41
N VAL A 174 -12.45 -13.33 21.50
CA VAL A 174 -13.01 -14.68 21.50
C VAL A 174 -14.36 -14.72 22.20
N LYS A 175 -15.23 -15.60 21.74
CA LYS A 175 -16.55 -15.88 22.32
C LYS A 175 -16.53 -17.31 22.86
N ASP A 176 -16.95 -17.51 24.11
CA ASP A 176 -17.13 -18.86 24.67
C ASP A 176 -18.46 -19.50 24.24
N GLU A 177 -18.68 -20.74 24.66
CA GLU A 177 -19.87 -21.52 24.32
C GLU A 177 -21.17 -20.91 24.88
N GLU A 178 -21.09 -20.19 26.00
CA GLU A 178 -22.21 -19.41 26.56
C GLU A 178 -22.44 -18.07 25.83
N GLY A 179 -21.59 -17.74 24.86
CA GLY A 179 -21.68 -16.56 24.03
C GLY A 179 -21.06 -15.30 24.62
N LYS A 180 -20.34 -15.41 25.73
CA LYS A 180 -19.65 -14.30 26.38
C LYS A 180 -18.36 -13.97 25.64
N ILE A 181 -18.22 -12.70 25.27
CA ILE A 181 -17.03 -12.17 24.59
C ILE A 181 -15.93 -11.87 25.61
N LYS A 182 -14.69 -12.23 25.27
CA LYS A 182 -13.47 -11.99 26.03
C LYS A 182 -12.39 -11.42 25.13
N ASP A 183 -11.56 -10.56 25.70
CA ASP A 183 -10.42 -9.93 25.01
C ASP A 183 -9.28 -10.91 24.66
N ASP A 184 -9.24 -12.07 25.31
CA ASP A 184 -8.18 -13.05 25.15
C ASP A 184 -8.70 -14.47 25.44
N LEU A 185 -7.96 -15.47 24.95
CA LEU A 185 -8.18 -16.85 25.35
C LEU A 185 -7.89 -17.01 26.84
N PRO A 186 -8.73 -17.74 27.60
CA PRO A 186 -8.43 -18.04 28.97
C PRO A 186 -7.19 -18.93 29.07
N LYS A 187 -6.52 -18.89 30.22
CA LYS A 187 -5.44 -19.85 30.51
C LYS A 187 -5.99 -21.28 30.49
N PRO A 188 -5.24 -22.25 29.94
CA PRO A 188 -5.56 -23.66 30.10
C PRO A 188 -5.69 -24.03 31.58
N ASN A 189 -6.60 -24.93 31.90
CA ASN A 189 -6.84 -25.43 33.25
C ASN A 189 -6.84 -26.98 33.27
N SER A 190 -7.02 -27.58 34.45
CA SER A 190 -6.92 -29.03 34.64
C SER A 190 -8.00 -29.87 33.95
N LYS A 191 -9.07 -29.25 33.41
CA LYS A 191 -10.12 -29.92 32.64
C LYS A 191 -9.87 -29.87 31.14
N ASP A 192 -8.90 -29.08 30.69
CA ASP A 192 -8.58 -28.95 29.27
C ASP A 192 -7.58 -30.03 28.84
N ASP A 193 -7.59 -30.35 27.55
CA ASP A 193 -6.50 -31.07 26.93
C ASP A 193 -5.28 -30.14 26.79
N SER A 194 -4.15 -30.53 27.40
CA SER A 194 -2.95 -29.69 27.46
C SER A 194 -2.38 -29.41 26.07
N ASP A 195 -2.38 -30.38 25.16
CA ASP A 195 -1.74 -30.25 23.86
C ASP A 195 -2.59 -29.37 22.94
N LEU A 196 -3.90 -29.62 22.89
CA LEU A 196 -4.85 -28.79 22.13
C LEU A 196 -4.89 -27.36 22.65
N ALA A 197 -4.93 -27.17 23.97
CA ALA A 197 -4.99 -25.84 24.55
C ALA A 197 -3.71 -25.03 24.30
N ASN A 198 -2.53 -25.66 24.42
CA ASN A 198 -1.26 -25.00 24.14
C ASN A 198 -1.12 -24.64 22.64
N ALA A 199 -1.53 -25.54 21.74
CA ALA A 199 -1.55 -25.27 20.31
C ALA A 199 -2.48 -24.08 19.99
N SER A 200 -3.71 -24.11 20.49
CA SER A 200 -4.71 -23.04 20.33
C SER A 200 -4.20 -21.68 20.86
N VAL A 201 -3.52 -21.66 22.00
CA VAL A 201 -2.94 -20.42 22.56
C VAL A 201 -1.83 -19.86 21.67
N GLU A 202 -0.96 -20.70 21.11
CA GLU A 202 0.10 -20.25 20.20
C GLU A 202 -0.44 -19.76 18.86
N GLU A 203 -1.45 -20.45 18.31
CA GLU A 203 -2.16 -20.01 17.10
C GLU A 203 -2.87 -18.67 17.31
N TRP A 204 -3.54 -18.51 18.45
CA TRP A 204 -4.20 -17.26 18.82
C TRP A 204 -3.22 -16.10 18.95
N LYS A 205 -2.05 -16.31 19.55
CA LYS A 205 -1.00 -15.28 19.62
C LYS A 205 -0.53 -14.85 18.23
N LEU A 206 -0.33 -15.81 17.33
CA LEU A 206 0.06 -15.53 15.94
C LEU A 206 -1.02 -14.74 15.21
N MET A 207 -2.27 -15.21 15.26
CA MET A 207 -3.43 -14.54 14.67
C MET A 207 -3.58 -13.10 15.19
N LYS A 208 -3.52 -12.90 16.52
CA LYS A 208 -3.60 -11.55 17.12
C LYS A 208 -2.56 -10.60 16.55
N LYS A 209 -1.34 -11.09 16.35
CA LYS A 209 -0.25 -10.29 15.79
C LYS A 209 -0.49 -9.99 14.31
N GLN A 210 -0.93 -10.96 13.52
CA GLN A 210 -1.25 -10.78 12.10
C GLN A 210 -2.38 -9.77 11.91
N ILE A 211 -3.55 -9.99 12.53
CA ILE A 211 -4.73 -9.15 12.34
C ILE A 211 -4.48 -7.70 12.74
N ARG A 212 -3.76 -7.42 13.83
CA ARG A 212 -3.45 -6.04 14.24
C ARG A 212 -2.59 -5.29 13.23
N GLU A 213 -1.62 -5.97 12.61
CA GLU A 213 -0.78 -5.35 11.58
C GLU A 213 -1.56 -5.19 10.27
N ILE A 214 -2.34 -6.20 9.88
CA ILE A 214 -3.19 -6.17 8.67
C ILE A 214 -4.23 -5.06 8.78
N GLY A 215 -4.97 -5.01 9.88
CA GLY A 215 -6.07 -4.07 10.09
C GLY A 215 -5.60 -2.62 9.91
N LYS A 216 -4.43 -2.25 10.46
CA LYS A 216 -3.85 -0.92 10.26
C LYS A 216 -3.48 -0.62 8.80
N ILE A 217 -2.94 -1.61 8.09
CA ILE A 217 -2.56 -1.46 6.68
C ILE A 217 -3.82 -1.31 5.83
N GLN A 218 -4.79 -2.21 6.01
CA GLN A 218 -5.98 -2.26 5.19
C GLN A 218 -6.94 -1.10 5.47
N ALA A 219 -7.08 -0.66 6.73
CA ALA A 219 -7.83 0.56 7.08
C ALA A 219 -7.33 1.77 6.28
N GLN A 220 -6.01 1.98 6.26
CA GLN A 220 -5.41 3.06 5.49
C GLN A 220 -5.59 2.85 3.98
N ARG A 221 -5.45 1.62 3.47
CA ARG A 221 -5.64 1.33 2.04
C ARG A 221 -7.08 1.56 1.58
N MET A 222 -8.07 1.20 2.39
CA MET A 222 -9.48 1.45 2.10
C MET A 222 -9.79 2.95 2.10
N SER A 223 -9.24 3.70 3.07
CA SER A 223 -9.32 5.15 3.07
C SER A 223 -8.70 5.77 1.81
N GLN A 224 -7.51 5.34 1.42
CA GLN A 224 -6.85 5.80 0.19
C GLN A 224 -7.60 5.40 -1.09
N THR A 225 -8.23 4.22 -1.11
CA THR A 225 -9.05 3.77 -2.24
C THR A 225 -10.25 4.69 -2.42
N MET A 226 -10.92 5.08 -1.34
CA MET A 226 -12.00 6.07 -1.37
C MET A 226 -11.51 7.43 -1.93
N VAL A 227 -10.35 7.90 -1.48
CA VAL A 227 -9.76 9.20 -1.88
C VAL A 227 -9.34 9.21 -3.35
N THR A 228 -8.72 8.13 -3.82
CA THR A 228 -8.19 8.03 -5.19
C THR A 228 -9.22 7.56 -6.23
N GLY A 229 -10.42 7.19 -5.77
CA GLY A 229 -11.52 6.74 -6.63
C GLY A 229 -11.31 5.34 -7.24
N ARG A 230 -10.36 4.56 -6.70
CA ARG A 230 -10.09 3.21 -7.19
C ARG A 230 -11.34 2.33 -7.06
N ARG A 231 -11.60 1.52 -8.08
CA ARG A 231 -12.71 0.57 -8.15
C ARG A 231 -12.23 -0.81 -8.58
N TRP A 232 -13.08 -1.80 -8.36
CA TRP A 232 -12.84 -3.19 -8.73
C TRP A 232 -13.96 -3.68 -9.64
N LYS A 233 -13.66 -4.66 -10.49
CA LYS A 233 -14.73 -5.49 -11.05
C LYS A 233 -15.46 -6.19 -9.92
N VAL A 234 -16.77 -6.37 -10.06
CA VAL A 234 -17.61 -6.95 -9.00
C VAL A 234 -17.09 -8.33 -8.59
N GLU A 235 -16.68 -9.17 -9.53
CA GLU A 235 -16.20 -10.52 -9.25
C GLU A 235 -14.88 -10.51 -8.46
N GLU A 236 -13.99 -9.56 -8.77
CA GLU A 236 -12.73 -9.39 -8.04
C GLU A 236 -12.97 -8.83 -6.65
N TRP A 237 -13.88 -7.87 -6.50
CA TRP A 237 -14.28 -7.34 -5.20
C TRP A 237 -14.90 -8.43 -4.33
N GLU A 238 -15.80 -9.24 -4.88
CA GLU A 238 -16.38 -10.35 -4.15
C GLU A 238 -15.32 -11.33 -3.68
N MET A 239 -14.41 -11.74 -4.58
CA MET A 239 -13.36 -12.71 -4.26
C MET A 239 -12.35 -12.19 -3.23
N LEU A 240 -11.85 -10.97 -3.42
CA LEU A 240 -10.71 -10.43 -2.66
C LEU A 240 -11.14 -9.70 -1.38
N ILE A 241 -12.39 -9.24 -1.30
CA ILE A 241 -12.86 -8.37 -0.22
C ILE A 241 -14.08 -8.98 0.47
N ALA A 242 -15.21 -9.15 -0.23
CA ALA A 242 -16.46 -9.53 0.43
C ALA A 242 -16.47 -10.97 0.97
N LYS A 243 -15.89 -11.91 0.21
CA LYS A 243 -15.83 -13.36 0.53
C LYS A 243 -14.50 -13.77 1.12
N HIS A 244 -13.51 -12.89 1.16
CA HIS A 244 -12.22 -13.18 1.74
C HIS A 244 -12.32 -13.36 3.28
N PRO A 245 -11.71 -14.40 3.87
CA PRO A 245 -11.82 -14.75 5.30
C PRO A 245 -11.64 -13.57 6.27
N LEU A 246 -10.60 -12.77 6.08
CA LEU A 246 -10.32 -11.60 6.90
C LEU A 246 -10.97 -10.29 6.39
N MET A 247 -10.81 -9.96 5.10
CA MET A 247 -11.28 -8.68 4.54
C MET A 247 -12.79 -8.49 4.61
N THR A 248 -13.58 -9.57 4.68
CA THR A 248 -15.05 -9.49 4.86
C THR A 248 -15.42 -8.67 6.10
N HIS A 249 -14.65 -8.79 7.18
CA HIS A 249 -14.87 -8.04 8.42
C HIS A 249 -14.63 -6.53 8.24
N ILE A 250 -13.68 -6.14 7.39
CA ILE A 250 -13.48 -4.73 7.04
C ILE A 250 -14.57 -4.29 6.08
N ALA A 251 -14.98 -5.14 5.14
CA ALA A 251 -15.98 -4.79 4.14
C ALA A 251 -17.36 -4.50 4.74
N LYS A 252 -17.75 -5.23 5.79
CA LYS A 252 -18.97 -4.99 6.57
C LYS A 252 -18.99 -3.64 7.28
N THR A 253 -17.83 -3.05 7.56
CA THR A 253 -17.73 -1.74 8.25
C THR A 253 -17.67 -0.54 7.31
N LEU A 254 -17.82 -0.77 6.00
CA LEU A 254 -17.71 0.25 4.97
C LEU A 254 -18.99 0.35 4.14
N LEU A 255 -19.25 1.55 3.64
CA LEU A 255 -20.30 1.82 2.68
C LEU A 255 -19.75 1.74 1.24
N TRP A 256 -20.44 1.02 0.37
CA TRP A 256 -20.01 0.69 -0.99
C TRP A 256 -20.97 1.27 -2.02
N TRP A 257 -20.48 1.62 -3.20
CA TRP A 257 -21.30 1.88 -4.36
C TRP A 257 -21.04 0.82 -5.43
N VAL A 258 -22.06 0.57 -6.24
CA VAL A 258 -22.02 -0.35 -7.38
C VAL A 258 -22.53 0.34 -8.63
N TYR A 259 -21.92 0.02 -9.78
CA TYR A 259 -22.31 0.51 -11.10
C TYR A 259 -22.95 -0.59 -11.95
N PHE A 260 -24.18 -0.33 -12.40
CA PHE A 260 -24.92 -1.13 -13.38
C PHE A 260 -25.00 -0.38 -14.72
N SER A 261 -24.50 -0.99 -15.78
CA SER A 261 -24.47 -0.35 -17.10
C SER A 261 -25.84 -0.32 -17.82
N ASP A 262 -26.77 -1.16 -17.39
CA ASP A 262 -28.06 -1.43 -18.02
C ASP A 262 -29.27 -0.90 -17.24
N ARG A 263 -29.06 -0.33 -16.03
CA ARG A 263 -30.12 0.22 -15.19
C ARG A 263 -30.26 1.73 -15.36
N GLU A 264 -31.49 2.22 -15.25
CA GLU A 264 -31.81 3.66 -15.24
C GLU A 264 -31.09 4.38 -14.08
N LYS A 265 -31.21 3.82 -12.85
CA LYS A 265 -30.36 4.19 -11.73
C LYS A 265 -29.07 3.38 -11.79
N SER A 266 -28.09 3.92 -12.51
CA SER A 266 -26.85 3.19 -12.80
C SER A 266 -25.89 3.10 -11.62
N ILE A 267 -25.98 3.98 -10.61
CA ILE A 267 -25.18 3.93 -9.38
C ILE A 267 -26.10 3.67 -8.19
N GLU A 268 -25.83 2.61 -7.45
CA GLU A 268 -26.52 2.27 -6.21
C GLU A 268 -25.52 2.18 -5.05
N VAL A 269 -26.00 2.41 -3.83
CA VAL A 269 -25.19 2.41 -2.60
C VAL A 269 -25.69 1.32 -1.68
N PHE A 270 -24.77 0.56 -1.09
CA PHE A 270 -25.10 -0.61 -0.29
C PHE A 270 -24.06 -0.88 0.81
N ARG A 271 -24.45 -1.72 1.77
CA ARG A 271 -23.57 -2.33 2.78
C ARG A 271 -23.50 -3.83 2.58
N LEU A 272 -22.41 -4.44 3.03
CA LEU A 272 -22.31 -5.88 3.23
C LEU A 272 -22.86 -6.23 4.61
N THR A 273 -23.84 -7.14 4.70
CA THR A 273 -24.47 -7.54 5.97
C THR A 273 -23.63 -8.59 6.72
N GLU A 274 -24.04 -8.94 7.95
CA GLU A 274 -23.37 -9.98 8.72
C GLU A 274 -23.44 -11.37 8.04
N GLU A 275 -24.56 -11.63 7.37
CA GLU A 275 -24.84 -12.83 6.57
C GLU A 275 -24.10 -12.85 5.23
N LYS A 276 -23.33 -11.80 4.92
CA LYS A 276 -22.64 -11.57 3.64
C LYS A 276 -23.59 -11.36 2.46
N ASP A 277 -24.80 -10.86 2.73
CA ASP A 277 -25.71 -10.34 1.72
C ASP A 277 -25.46 -8.85 1.48
N TYR A 278 -26.09 -8.29 0.45
CA TYR A 278 -25.99 -6.88 0.11
C TYR A 278 -27.31 -6.18 0.41
N ALA A 279 -27.26 -5.07 1.13
CA ALA A 279 -28.45 -4.33 1.54
C ALA A 279 -28.36 -2.85 1.20
N ASP A 280 -29.47 -2.28 0.74
CA ASP A 280 -29.62 -0.84 0.51
C ASP A 280 -29.88 -0.06 1.81
N ILE A 281 -30.17 1.23 1.69
CA ILE A 281 -30.41 2.14 2.82
C ILE A 281 -31.67 1.81 3.64
N HIS A 282 -32.55 0.96 3.10
CA HIS A 282 -33.80 0.53 3.71
C HIS A 282 -33.75 -0.95 4.14
N ASP A 283 -32.56 -1.54 4.20
CA ASP A 283 -32.33 -2.96 4.46
C ASP A 283 -32.99 -3.91 3.44
N ASN A 284 -33.31 -3.42 2.23
CA ASN A 284 -33.75 -4.30 1.15
C ASN A 284 -32.56 -5.00 0.52
N SER A 285 -32.74 -6.27 0.16
CA SER A 285 -31.72 -7.05 -0.55
C SER A 285 -31.41 -6.43 -1.92
N LEU A 286 -30.12 -6.21 -2.19
CA LEU A 286 -29.61 -5.72 -3.47
C LEU A 286 -28.90 -6.86 -4.22
N ASN A 287 -29.33 -7.14 -5.45
CA ASN A 287 -28.65 -8.10 -6.31
C ASN A 287 -27.59 -7.40 -7.18
N LEU A 288 -26.32 -7.79 -7.01
CA LEU A 288 -25.17 -7.28 -7.78
C LEU A 288 -24.97 -7.97 -9.14
N GLN A 289 -25.80 -8.95 -9.50
CA GLN A 289 -25.72 -9.61 -10.80
C GLN A 289 -25.88 -8.59 -11.94
N GLY A 290 -24.93 -8.63 -12.90
CA GLY A 290 -24.88 -7.69 -14.03
C GLY A 290 -24.23 -6.34 -13.71
N ALA A 291 -23.84 -6.09 -12.46
CA ALA A 291 -23.00 -4.93 -12.14
C ALA A 291 -21.60 -5.08 -12.76
N ALA A 292 -21.01 -3.95 -13.13
CA ALA A 292 -19.67 -3.92 -13.71
C ALA A 292 -18.60 -3.63 -12.66
N TYR A 293 -18.83 -2.65 -11.77
CA TYR A 293 -17.81 -2.18 -10.84
C TYR A 293 -18.37 -1.89 -9.45
N VAL A 294 -17.52 -2.07 -8.44
CA VAL A 294 -17.76 -1.69 -7.04
C VAL A 294 -16.64 -0.74 -6.58
N GLY A 295 -16.98 0.24 -5.75
CA GLY A 295 -16.01 1.09 -5.06
C GLY A 295 -16.51 1.57 -3.71
N ILE A 296 -15.64 2.27 -2.97
CA ILE A 296 -15.99 2.80 -1.65
C ILE A 296 -16.70 4.13 -1.81
N VAL A 297 -17.78 4.34 -1.07
CA VAL A 297 -18.52 5.61 -1.08
C VAL A 297 -17.68 6.72 -0.47
N HIS A 298 -17.37 7.72 -1.29
CA HIS A 298 -16.95 9.03 -0.81
C HIS A 298 -18.21 9.84 -0.42
N PRO A 299 -18.23 10.60 0.70
CA PRO A 299 -19.43 11.30 1.15
C PRO A 299 -19.97 12.36 0.17
N LEU A 300 -19.21 12.84 -0.81
CA LEU A 300 -19.75 13.68 -1.90
C LEU A 300 -20.79 12.95 -2.77
N LEU A 301 -20.78 11.61 -2.78
CA LEU A 301 -21.75 10.82 -3.54
C LEU A 301 -23.15 10.80 -2.90
N LEU A 302 -23.25 11.20 -1.64
CA LEU A 302 -24.47 11.17 -0.85
C LEU A 302 -25.06 12.57 -0.67
N SER A 303 -26.38 12.68 -0.79
CA SER A 303 -27.14 13.83 -0.26
C SER A 303 -27.06 13.90 1.26
N GLN A 304 -27.46 15.03 1.83
CA GLN A 304 -27.52 15.19 3.28
C GLN A 304 -28.50 14.20 3.94
N GLU A 305 -29.63 13.92 3.28
CA GLU A 305 -30.62 12.95 3.76
C GLU A 305 -30.06 11.52 3.75
N GLU A 306 -29.35 11.13 2.68
CA GLU A 306 -28.68 9.82 2.60
C GLU A 306 -27.56 9.71 3.64
N LYS A 307 -26.75 10.75 3.85
CA LYS A 307 -25.71 10.75 4.90
C LYS A 307 -26.31 10.52 6.28
N LYS A 308 -27.41 11.20 6.60
CA LYS A 308 -28.12 11.05 7.88
C LYS A 308 -28.68 9.63 8.02
N SER A 309 -29.32 9.11 6.98
CA SER A 309 -29.97 7.80 7.02
C SER A 309 -28.96 6.66 7.11
N TRP A 310 -27.88 6.70 6.32
CA TRP A 310 -26.77 5.73 6.44
C TRP A 310 -26.05 5.86 7.77
N GLY A 311 -25.84 7.09 8.27
CA GLY A 311 -25.25 7.33 9.58
C GLY A 311 -26.07 6.73 10.73
N GLN A 312 -27.40 6.89 10.68
CA GLN A 312 -28.32 6.27 11.64
C GLN A 312 -28.25 4.74 11.54
N LEU A 313 -28.32 4.18 10.33
CA LEU A 313 -28.22 2.74 10.12
C LEU A 313 -26.91 2.18 10.69
N PHE A 314 -25.77 2.81 10.40
CA PHE A 314 -24.49 2.36 10.94
C PHE A 314 -24.47 2.44 12.48
N SER A 315 -25.11 3.45 13.08
CA SER A 315 -25.26 3.53 14.53
C SER A 315 -26.15 2.42 15.09
N ASP A 316 -27.28 2.10 14.44
CA ASP A 316 -28.25 1.11 14.90
C ASP A 316 -27.66 -0.31 14.89
N TYR A 317 -26.81 -0.61 13.91
CA TYR A 317 -26.07 -1.87 13.82
C TYR A 317 -24.70 -1.84 14.52
N GLU A 318 -24.37 -0.78 15.26
CA GLU A 318 -23.08 -0.59 15.94
C GLU A 318 -21.85 -0.73 15.02
N ILE A 319 -22.00 -0.36 13.75
CA ILE A 319 -20.97 -0.43 12.73
C ILE A 319 -20.03 0.78 12.87
N ILE A 320 -18.76 0.52 13.16
CA ILE A 320 -17.72 1.54 13.27
C ILE A 320 -16.73 1.37 12.11
N PRO A 321 -16.74 2.28 11.12
CA PRO A 321 -15.77 2.26 10.04
C PRO A 321 -14.33 2.51 10.55
N PRO A 322 -13.31 1.91 9.91
CA PRO A 322 -11.91 2.03 10.34
C PRO A 322 -11.28 3.40 10.03
N PHE A 323 -12.03 4.31 9.40
CA PHE A 323 -11.69 5.71 9.15
C PHE A 323 -12.98 6.52 9.04
N SER A 324 -12.92 7.86 9.19
CA SER A 324 -14.10 8.70 8.97
C SER A 324 -14.54 8.63 7.51
N GLN A 325 -15.58 7.85 7.23
CA GLN A 325 -16.17 7.66 5.90
C GLN A 325 -17.36 8.61 5.70
N ILE A 326 -18.54 8.29 6.25
CA ILE A 326 -19.78 9.07 6.05
C ILE A 326 -19.65 10.49 6.64
N ALA A 327 -19.01 10.61 7.80
CA ALA A 327 -18.81 11.87 8.52
C ALA A 327 -17.58 12.66 8.05
N ARG A 328 -16.88 12.23 6.98
CA ARG A 328 -15.72 12.96 6.45
C ARG A 328 -16.18 14.33 5.93
N PRO A 329 -15.55 15.43 6.35
CA PRO A 329 -15.80 16.74 5.76
C PRO A 329 -15.55 16.72 4.25
N VAL A 330 -16.41 17.39 3.51
CA VAL A 330 -16.31 17.52 2.05
C VAL A 330 -16.21 18.99 1.67
N TYR A 331 -15.42 19.28 0.64
CA TYR A 331 -15.19 20.64 0.16
C TYR A 331 -15.35 20.67 -1.36
N VAL A 332 -16.07 21.67 -1.86
CA VAL A 332 -16.23 21.93 -3.30
C VAL A 332 -15.81 23.35 -3.61
N LEU A 333 -15.36 23.60 -4.85
CA LEU A 333 -14.91 24.91 -5.31
C LEU A 333 -16.03 25.96 -5.20
N SER A 334 -15.66 27.20 -4.90
CA SER A 334 -16.54 28.34 -5.16
C SER A 334 -16.64 28.62 -6.66
N GLU A 335 -17.68 29.32 -7.08
CA GLU A 335 -17.83 29.72 -8.49
C GLU A 335 -16.66 30.58 -8.98
N GLU A 336 -16.10 31.45 -8.13
CA GLU A 336 -14.96 32.30 -8.50
C GLU A 336 -13.66 31.51 -8.67
N ASP A 337 -13.58 30.31 -8.10
CA ASP A 337 -12.36 29.50 -8.08
C ASP A 337 -12.32 28.46 -9.20
N LYS A 338 -13.47 28.10 -9.79
CA LYS A 338 -13.57 27.12 -10.88
C LYS A 338 -12.61 27.42 -12.04
N ASN A 339 -12.48 28.69 -12.44
CA ASN A 339 -11.65 29.10 -13.59
C ASN A 339 -10.15 29.27 -13.28
N LYS A 340 -9.72 29.07 -12.02
CA LYS A 340 -8.33 29.26 -11.60
C LYS A 340 -7.50 28.00 -11.87
N GLU A 341 -6.18 28.15 -11.84
CA GLU A 341 -5.21 27.05 -12.01
C GLU A 341 -4.51 26.67 -10.69
N GLU A 342 -4.76 27.43 -9.62
CA GLU A 342 -4.21 27.21 -8.28
C GLU A 342 -5.30 27.41 -7.22
N ILE A 343 -5.18 26.71 -6.10
CA ILE A 343 -6.05 26.85 -4.93
C ILE A 343 -5.79 28.23 -4.29
N PRO A 344 -6.77 29.15 -4.33
CA PRO A 344 -6.54 30.52 -3.86
C PRO A 344 -6.37 30.61 -2.35
N GLY A 345 -5.57 31.58 -1.90
CA GLY A 345 -5.35 31.84 -0.47
C GLY A 345 -4.48 30.82 0.24
N PHE A 346 -3.96 29.81 -0.47
CA PHE A 346 -2.98 28.88 0.07
C PHE A 346 -1.56 29.46 0.11
N THR A 347 -1.26 30.47 -0.72
CA THR A 347 0.00 31.19 -0.71
C THR A 347 0.11 32.13 0.49
N ASP A 348 1.33 32.58 0.81
CA ASP A 348 1.60 33.65 1.79
C ASP A 348 1.30 33.29 3.25
N GLN A 349 1.17 32.00 3.56
CA GLN A 349 1.06 31.50 4.93
C GLN A 349 2.34 30.77 5.35
N LYS A 350 2.65 30.87 6.64
CA LYS A 350 3.72 30.11 7.29
C LYS A 350 3.15 28.94 8.07
N VAL A 351 3.74 27.76 7.88
CA VAL A 351 3.33 26.52 8.57
C VAL A 351 4.55 25.85 9.17
N LYS A 352 4.40 25.25 10.35
CA LYS A 352 5.47 24.45 10.95
C LYS A 352 5.83 23.27 10.04
N ALA A 353 7.12 23.10 9.77
CA ALA A 353 7.60 22.09 8.83
C ALA A 353 7.16 20.67 9.21
N GLU A 354 7.26 20.30 10.49
CA GLU A 354 6.83 18.99 10.98
C GLU A 354 5.32 18.75 10.80
N GLN A 355 4.49 19.79 10.95
CA GLN A 355 3.04 19.70 10.78
C GLN A 355 2.67 19.46 9.31
N LEU A 356 3.25 20.23 8.39
CA LEU A 356 3.00 20.10 6.96
C LEU A 356 3.52 18.75 6.44
N VAL A 357 4.81 18.47 6.66
CA VAL A 357 5.49 17.32 6.07
C VAL A 357 4.92 16.01 6.60
N PHE A 358 4.88 15.81 7.92
CA PHE A 358 4.41 14.54 8.48
C PHE A 358 2.88 14.40 8.40
N GLY A 359 2.16 15.52 8.43
CA GLY A 359 0.70 15.54 8.25
C GLY A 359 0.30 15.06 6.85
N LEU A 360 0.93 15.60 5.80
CA LEU A 360 0.70 15.19 4.42
C LEU A 360 1.06 13.72 4.19
N GLU A 361 2.22 13.26 4.69
CA GLU A 361 2.64 11.85 4.59
C GLU A 361 1.66 10.89 5.28
N LYS A 362 1.11 11.28 6.43
CA LYS A 362 0.08 10.50 7.14
C LYS A 362 -1.19 10.36 6.31
N MET A 363 -1.51 11.36 5.48
CA MET A 363 -2.66 11.37 4.58
C MET A 363 -2.37 10.78 3.19
N GLY A 364 -1.18 10.21 2.97
CA GLY A 364 -0.83 9.48 1.74
C GLY A 364 -0.11 10.32 0.69
N TRP A 365 0.21 11.57 0.97
CA TRP A 365 1.02 12.38 0.07
C TRP A 365 2.48 11.90 0.07
N SER A 366 3.09 11.94 -1.10
CA SER A 366 4.49 11.60 -1.30
C SER A 366 5.35 12.85 -1.31
N ARG A 367 6.46 12.80 -0.57
CA ARG A 367 7.46 13.86 -0.53
C ARG A 367 8.34 13.85 -1.77
N GLY A 368 8.72 15.03 -2.25
CA GLY A 368 9.66 15.20 -3.36
C GLY A 368 11.03 14.56 -3.16
N SER A 369 11.69 14.28 -4.29
CA SER A 369 13.08 13.82 -4.32
C SER A 369 14.01 14.82 -3.66
N ALA A 370 15.04 14.34 -2.96
CA ALA A 370 16.09 15.16 -2.40
C ALA A 370 16.82 15.94 -3.50
N GLY A 371 16.75 17.28 -3.44
CA GLY A 371 17.55 18.16 -4.27
C GLY A 371 18.98 18.33 -3.78
N ASN A 372 19.65 19.38 -4.25
CA ASN A 372 20.98 19.75 -3.76
C ASN A 372 20.95 19.96 -2.24
N GLY A 373 21.90 19.35 -1.52
CA GLY A 373 21.94 19.40 -0.05
C GLY A 373 20.82 18.61 0.65
N GLY A 374 20.08 17.75 -0.05
CA GLY A 374 18.98 16.98 0.56
C GLY A 374 17.67 17.76 0.68
N ARG A 375 17.57 18.92 0.03
CA ARG A 375 16.44 19.85 0.12
C ARG A 375 15.13 19.23 -0.39
N ILE A 376 14.02 19.64 0.20
CA ILE A 376 12.66 19.26 -0.19
C ILE A 376 11.83 20.53 -0.39
N ASP A 377 11.02 20.60 -1.44
CA ASP A 377 10.18 21.75 -1.78
C ASP A 377 8.77 21.36 -2.28
N GLU A 378 8.43 20.07 -2.25
CA GLU A 378 7.20 19.54 -2.84
C GLU A 378 6.65 18.32 -2.07
N HIS A 379 5.31 18.26 -1.99
CA HIS A 379 4.57 17.01 -1.83
C HIS A 379 3.56 16.85 -2.96
N SER A 380 3.30 15.61 -3.37
CA SER A 380 2.25 15.31 -4.34
C SER A 380 1.43 14.08 -3.99
N ILE A 381 0.19 14.03 -4.48
CA ILE A 381 -0.67 12.84 -4.41
C ILE A 381 -1.28 12.60 -5.79
N GLN A 382 -1.29 11.35 -6.23
CA GLN A 382 -1.79 10.93 -7.53
C GLN A 382 -3.25 10.49 -7.42
N TYR A 383 -4.05 10.86 -8.41
CA TYR A 383 -5.44 10.44 -8.61
C TYR A 383 -5.53 9.64 -9.92
N PRO A 384 -5.30 8.31 -9.90
CA PRO A 384 -5.21 7.46 -11.09
C PRO A 384 -6.45 7.52 -11.98
N SER A 385 -7.63 7.52 -11.36
CA SER A 385 -8.93 7.51 -12.03
C SER A 385 -9.12 8.67 -13.02
N ASP A 386 -8.48 9.82 -12.76
CA ASP A 386 -8.59 11.03 -13.58
C ASP A 386 -7.29 11.34 -14.35
N ASP A 387 -6.23 10.56 -14.11
CA ASP A 387 -4.88 10.78 -14.62
C ASP A 387 -4.40 12.21 -14.30
N VAL A 388 -4.44 12.53 -13.00
CA VAL A 388 -4.12 13.84 -12.42
C VAL A 388 -3.25 13.67 -11.17
N THR A 389 -2.32 14.59 -10.95
CA THR A 389 -1.56 14.70 -9.69
C THR A 389 -1.86 16.05 -9.03
N ALA A 390 -2.21 16.06 -7.74
CA ALA A 390 -2.20 17.28 -6.94
C ALA A 390 -0.81 17.53 -6.38
N VAL A 391 -0.38 18.79 -6.37
CA VAL A 391 0.96 19.23 -6.02
C VAL A 391 0.86 20.35 -5.00
N ILE A 392 1.63 20.27 -3.93
CA ILE A 392 1.82 21.31 -2.93
C ILE A 392 3.29 21.72 -2.98
N ARG A 393 3.56 23.00 -3.20
CA ARG A 393 4.90 23.59 -3.20
C ARG A 393 5.06 24.48 -1.98
N TYR A 394 6.24 24.43 -1.40
CA TYR A 394 6.61 25.24 -0.26
C TYR A 394 8.12 25.45 -0.22
N TYR A 395 8.54 26.47 0.53
CA TYR A 395 9.92 26.83 0.70
C TYR A 395 10.28 26.82 2.19
N GLY A 396 11.42 26.23 2.53
CA GLY A 396 12.06 26.38 3.83
C GLY A 396 13.56 26.53 3.63
N ASP A 397 14.19 27.47 4.34
CA ASP A 397 15.60 27.82 4.15
C ASP A 397 16.53 26.62 4.35
N ASP A 398 16.36 25.89 5.46
CA ASP A 398 17.19 24.75 5.83
C ASP A 398 16.43 23.41 5.75
N LEU A 399 15.29 23.39 5.06
CA LEU A 399 14.43 22.22 4.97
C LEU A 399 15.11 21.13 4.14
N SER A 400 15.43 20.02 4.78
CA SER A 400 16.03 18.85 4.14
C SER A 400 15.55 17.55 4.79
N TYR A 401 15.83 16.41 4.16
CA TYR A 401 15.51 15.10 4.76
C TYR A 401 16.13 14.89 6.15
N GLY A 402 17.26 15.54 6.44
CA GLY A 402 17.94 15.46 7.74
C GLY A 402 17.58 16.58 8.71
N ASN A 403 16.82 17.58 8.27
CA ASN A 403 16.50 18.78 9.06
C ASN A 403 15.09 19.27 8.68
N ILE A 404 14.09 18.79 9.41
CA ILE A 404 12.68 19.16 9.21
C ILE A 404 12.24 20.10 10.33
N ASP A 405 12.46 19.69 11.58
CA ASP A 405 11.84 20.29 12.76
C ASP A 405 12.31 21.73 13.04
N GLY A 406 11.43 22.53 13.66
CA GLY A 406 11.80 23.80 14.28
C GLY A 406 11.89 25.00 13.34
N GLN A 407 11.50 24.83 12.08
CA GLN A 407 11.42 25.90 11.08
C GLN A 407 10.00 26.10 10.57
N ASP A 408 9.73 27.30 10.05
CA ASP A 408 8.50 27.61 9.34
C ASP A 408 8.74 27.48 7.83
N LEU A 409 7.73 26.97 7.13
CA LEU A 409 7.71 26.86 5.68
C LEU A 409 6.78 27.91 5.09
N ASP A 410 7.25 28.59 4.06
CA ASP A 410 6.46 29.49 3.23
C ASP A 410 5.72 28.67 2.17
N LEU A 411 4.38 28.70 2.19
CA LEU A 411 3.57 28.01 1.19
C LEU A 411 3.62 28.76 -0.15
N GLU A 412 4.06 28.08 -1.20
CA GLU A 412 4.24 28.68 -2.54
C GLU A 412 3.05 28.45 -3.47
N GLY A 413 2.27 27.38 -3.25
CA GLY A 413 1.06 27.10 -4.04
C GLY A 413 0.59 25.66 -3.95
N ALA A 414 -0.70 25.46 -4.27
CA ALA A 414 -1.30 24.15 -4.41
C ALA A 414 -2.12 24.10 -5.72
N TYR A 415 -1.88 23.08 -6.54
CA TYR A 415 -2.45 22.99 -7.89
C TYR A 415 -2.51 21.54 -8.39
N PHE A 416 -3.13 21.36 -9.55
CA PHE A 416 -3.26 20.06 -10.21
C PHE A 416 -2.54 20.06 -11.55
N VAL A 417 -1.94 18.93 -11.91
CA VAL A 417 -1.28 18.72 -13.20
C VAL A 417 -1.79 17.44 -13.85
N LYS A 418 -1.70 17.38 -15.18
CA LYS A 418 -2.04 16.16 -15.93
C LYS A 418 -0.96 15.11 -15.78
N GLY A 419 -1.35 13.85 -15.69
CA GLY A 419 -0.43 12.71 -15.60
C GLY A 419 -0.21 12.24 -14.17
N LEU A 420 0.03 10.94 -14.01
CA LEU A 420 0.49 10.35 -12.75
C LEU A 420 2.00 10.53 -12.62
N ARG A 421 2.42 11.66 -12.06
CA ARG A 421 3.83 11.96 -11.81
C ARG A 421 4.25 11.77 -10.36
N GLU A 422 5.48 11.31 -10.18
CA GLU A 422 6.18 11.36 -8.91
C GLU A 422 6.58 12.80 -8.59
N PRO A 423 6.71 13.16 -7.30
CA PRO A 423 7.11 14.51 -6.94
C PRO A 423 8.57 14.78 -7.30
N SER A 424 8.83 15.96 -7.85
CA SER A 424 10.14 16.33 -8.42
C SER A 424 10.69 17.60 -7.77
N PHE A 425 12.00 17.61 -7.51
CA PHE A 425 12.67 18.79 -6.95
C PHE A 425 12.70 19.98 -7.92
N TYR A 426 12.81 19.74 -9.22
CA TYR A 426 12.83 20.82 -10.20
C TYR A 426 11.41 21.27 -10.52
N LYS A 427 11.16 22.59 -10.45
CA LYS A 427 9.95 23.21 -10.96
C LYS A 427 9.88 22.96 -12.47
N GLY A 428 9.22 21.88 -12.88
CA GLY A 428 9.01 21.58 -14.28
C GLY A 428 8.20 22.69 -14.97
N LYS A 429 8.28 22.77 -16.30
CA LYS A 429 7.30 23.51 -17.12
C LYS A 429 5.97 22.76 -17.14
N GLU A 430 5.41 22.50 -15.98
CA GLU A 430 4.18 21.73 -15.86
C GLU A 430 3.00 22.63 -16.18
N THR A 431 2.14 22.16 -17.08
CA THR A 431 0.88 22.84 -17.39
C THR A 431 -0.09 22.54 -16.26
N LYS A 432 -0.39 23.57 -15.47
CA LYS A 432 -1.43 23.50 -14.44
C LYS A 432 -2.78 23.31 -15.12
N LEU A 433 -3.63 22.54 -14.47
CA LEU A 433 -5.00 22.32 -14.90
C LEU A 433 -5.93 23.34 -14.25
N THR A 434 -6.89 23.81 -15.02
CA THR A 434 -8.03 24.58 -14.50
C THR A 434 -8.80 23.74 -13.49
N LEU A 435 -9.12 24.31 -12.33
CA LEU A 435 -9.76 23.60 -11.22
C LEU A 435 -11.13 23.01 -11.59
N GLU A 436 -11.89 23.64 -12.48
CA GLU A 436 -13.16 23.14 -13.02
C GLU A 436 -13.04 21.76 -13.70
N LYS A 437 -11.86 21.44 -14.25
CA LYS A 437 -11.63 20.17 -14.96
C LYS A 437 -11.28 19.02 -14.01
N ILE A 438 -11.12 19.30 -12.73
CA ILE A 438 -10.68 18.33 -11.74
C ILE A 438 -11.89 17.62 -11.14
N ASN A 439 -11.76 16.31 -10.95
CA ASN A 439 -12.78 15.52 -10.30
C ASN A 439 -13.10 16.08 -8.90
N PRO A 440 -14.39 16.26 -8.55
CA PRO A 440 -14.77 16.82 -7.26
C PRO A 440 -14.18 16.10 -6.04
N VAL A 441 -13.94 14.78 -6.13
CA VAL A 441 -13.29 14.02 -5.05
C VAL A 441 -11.84 14.47 -4.87
N ALA A 442 -11.07 14.58 -5.97
CA ALA A 442 -9.69 15.03 -5.91
C ALA A 442 -9.57 16.46 -5.35
N VAL A 443 -10.48 17.36 -5.72
CA VAL A 443 -10.54 18.71 -5.12
C VAL A 443 -10.84 18.65 -3.63
N SER A 444 -11.91 17.95 -3.24
CA SER A 444 -12.35 17.85 -1.85
C SER A 444 -11.27 17.28 -0.95
N GLU A 445 -10.57 16.25 -1.42
CA GLU A 445 -9.53 15.54 -0.66
C GLU A 445 -8.22 16.33 -0.59
N THR A 446 -7.88 17.07 -1.65
CA THR A 446 -6.78 18.02 -1.60
C THR A 446 -7.09 19.13 -0.60
N LEU A 447 -8.23 19.80 -0.70
CA LEU A 447 -8.63 20.85 0.26
C LEU A 447 -8.68 20.30 1.69
N TYR A 448 -9.31 19.14 1.91
CA TYR A 448 -9.32 18.48 3.22
C TYR A 448 -7.90 18.32 3.77
N SER A 449 -6.96 17.84 2.95
CA SER A 449 -5.56 17.69 3.36
C SER A 449 -4.95 19.03 3.76
N LEU A 450 -5.13 20.09 2.96
CA LEU A 450 -4.60 21.43 3.25
C LEU A 450 -5.14 21.96 4.59
N LEU A 451 -6.46 21.89 4.81
CA LEU A 451 -7.09 22.37 6.05
C LEU A 451 -6.64 21.60 7.30
N GLN A 452 -6.21 20.33 7.17
CA GLN A 452 -5.73 19.55 8.32
C GLN A 452 -4.30 19.88 8.73
N VAL A 453 -3.46 20.35 7.80
CA VAL A 453 -2.00 20.47 8.01
C VAL A 453 -1.49 21.90 8.04
N SER A 454 -2.35 22.88 7.76
CA SER A 454 -1.99 24.29 7.80
C SER A 454 -3.07 25.13 8.49
N GLY A 455 -2.79 26.43 8.66
CA GLY A 455 -3.80 27.42 9.06
C GLY A 455 -4.70 27.86 7.90
N PHE A 456 -4.64 27.16 6.76
CA PHE A 456 -5.44 27.46 5.58
C PHE A 456 -6.93 27.29 5.89
N SER A 457 -7.72 28.23 5.38
CA SER A 457 -9.18 28.15 5.43
C SER A 457 -9.71 28.33 4.03
N TYR A 458 -10.78 27.60 3.72
CA TYR A 458 -11.47 27.68 2.44
C TYR A 458 -12.95 27.95 2.69
N PRO A 459 -13.64 28.71 1.81
CA PRO A 459 -15.06 29.01 1.98
C PRO A 459 -15.90 27.74 2.19
N ALA A 460 -16.93 27.85 3.03
CA ALA A 460 -17.84 26.75 3.26
C ALA A 460 -18.60 26.40 1.97
N SER A 461 -18.73 25.10 1.72
CA SER A 461 -19.51 24.59 0.59
C SER A 461 -20.99 24.84 0.78
N ASN A 462 -21.67 25.32 -0.27
CA ASN A 462 -23.12 25.51 -0.26
C ASN A 462 -23.85 24.29 -0.82
N GLU A 463 -25.15 24.20 -0.59
CA GLU A 463 -25.96 23.03 -0.96
C GLU A 463 -26.03 22.82 -2.49
N ASN A 464 -26.09 23.91 -3.27
CA ASN A 464 -26.14 23.83 -4.72
C ASN A 464 -24.81 23.31 -5.31
N SER A 465 -23.67 23.82 -4.85
CA SER A 465 -22.36 23.37 -5.33
C SER A 465 -22.07 21.92 -4.91
N LEU A 466 -22.53 21.49 -3.74
CA LEU A 466 -22.49 20.08 -3.34
C LEU A 466 -23.33 19.19 -4.26
N LYS A 467 -24.53 19.66 -4.66
CA LYS A 467 -25.39 18.94 -5.61
C LYS A 467 -24.76 18.83 -7.00
N GLU A 468 -24.20 19.92 -7.53
CA GLU A 468 -23.48 19.93 -8.82
C GLU A 468 -22.27 18.98 -8.81
N ALA A 469 -21.48 19.02 -7.72
CA ALA A 469 -20.35 18.12 -7.54
C ALA A 469 -20.79 16.65 -7.50
N ARG A 470 -21.89 16.34 -6.80
CA ARG A 470 -22.49 15.01 -6.74
C ARG A 470 -22.93 14.53 -8.14
N GLU A 471 -23.63 15.37 -8.89
CA GLU A 471 -24.08 15.03 -10.26
C GLU A 471 -22.91 14.78 -11.20
N THR A 472 -21.85 15.58 -11.08
CA THR A 472 -20.59 15.39 -11.82
C THR A 472 -19.94 14.06 -11.47
N LEU A 473 -19.87 13.74 -10.17
CA LEU A 473 -19.30 12.48 -9.70
C LEU A 473 -20.08 11.27 -10.21
N LEU A 474 -21.42 11.30 -10.15
CA LEU A 474 -22.28 10.23 -10.67
C LEU A 474 -22.03 9.98 -12.16
N LYS A 475 -21.86 11.03 -12.97
CA LYS A 475 -21.51 10.91 -14.39
C LYS A 475 -20.13 10.31 -14.59
N ASN A 476 -19.13 10.75 -13.82
CA ASN A 476 -17.76 10.24 -13.91
C ASN A 476 -17.70 8.73 -13.60
N LEU A 477 -18.44 8.25 -12.60
CA LEU A 477 -18.47 6.83 -12.23
C LEU A 477 -19.03 5.92 -13.34
N GLN A 478 -19.90 6.45 -14.21
CA GLN A 478 -20.47 5.71 -15.33
C GLN A 478 -19.49 5.53 -16.51
N THR A 479 -18.43 6.35 -16.56
CA THR A 479 -17.43 6.22 -17.64
C THR A 479 -16.60 4.96 -17.45
N GLN A 480 -16.34 4.21 -18.53
CA GLN A 480 -15.40 3.10 -18.50
C GLN A 480 -14.04 3.59 -18.04
N GLU A 481 -13.35 2.78 -17.24
CA GLU A 481 -11.99 3.07 -16.82
C GLU A 481 -11.17 3.22 -18.11
N LYS A 482 -10.50 4.37 -18.27
CA LYS A 482 -9.48 4.47 -19.33
C LYS A 482 -8.56 3.29 -19.09
N LYS A 483 -8.39 2.42 -20.09
CA LYS A 483 -7.46 1.28 -20.02
C LYS A 483 -6.11 1.82 -19.54
N GLU A 484 -5.82 1.67 -18.25
CA GLU A 484 -4.50 1.97 -17.73
C GLU A 484 -3.51 1.04 -18.43
N GLU A 485 -2.44 1.66 -18.94
CA GLU A 485 -1.50 1.10 -19.91
C GLU A 485 -1.10 -0.34 -19.60
N VAL A 486 -1.13 -1.16 -20.66
CA VAL A 486 -0.50 -2.47 -20.73
C VAL A 486 0.94 -2.32 -20.26
N PHE A 487 1.44 -3.28 -19.46
CA PHE A 487 2.86 -3.36 -19.12
C PHE A 487 3.67 -3.22 -20.41
N ASP A 488 4.41 -2.12 -20.55
CA ASP A 488 5.34 -1.97 -21.67
C ASP A 488 6.33 -3.15 -21.66
N GLU A 489 6.60 -3.70 -22.85
CA GLU A 489 7.52 -4.84 -23.03
C GLU A 489 8.94 -4.60 -22.47
N ILE A 490 9.31 -3.34 -22.16
CA ILE A 490 10.64 -2.96 -21.68
C ILE A 490 10.51 -1.99 -20.50
N ASP A 491 10.81 -2.50 -19.31
CA ASP A 491 10.81 -1.73 -18.06
C ASP A 491 12.21 -1.20 -17.76
N TYR A 492 12.48 0.03 -18.20
CA TYR A 492 13.76 0.68 -17.90
C TYR A 492 13.98 0.94 -16.40
N THR A 493 12.99 0.77 -15.52
CA THR A 493 13.12 0.89 -14.06
C THR A 493 13.81 -0.34 -13.44
N GLU A 494 13.38 -1.55 -13.82
CA GLU A 494 14.02 -2.82 -13.43
C GLU A 494 15.46 -2.88 -13.98
N ILE A 495 15.62 -2.42 -15.22
CA ILE A 495 16.92 -2.30 -15.89
C ILE A 495 17.79 -1.24 -15.18
N TYR A 496 17.24 -0.07 -14.83
CA TYR A 496 17.97 1.00 -14.12
C TYR A 496 18.48 0.54 -12.77
N ASN A 497 17.68 -0.18 -11.97
CA ASN A 497 18.07 -0.62 -10.64
C ASN A 497 19.15 -1.71 -10.64
N GLY A 498 19.15 -2.58 -11.66
CA GLY A 498 20.15 -3.63 -11.87
C GLY A 498 21.52 -3.14 -12.34
N PHE A 499 21.64 -1.89 -12.81
CA PHE A 499 22.91 -1.30 -13.21
C PHE A 499 23.82 -0.95 -12.04
N SER A 500 25.12 -1.14 -12.26
CA SER A 500 26.16 -0.55 -11.43
C SER A 500 26.08 0.99 -11.42
N ALA A 501 26.75 1.63 -10.46
CA ALA A 501 26.77 3.10 -10.36
C ALA A 501 27.35 3.77 -11.62
N ALA A 502 28.31 3.12 -12.29
CA ALA A 502 28.89 3.61 -13.55
C ALA A 502 27.85 3.61 -14.68
N TRP A 503 27.13 2.51 -14.86
CA TRP A 503 26.06 2.39 -15.85
C TRP A 503 24.87 3.33 -15.57
N LYS A 504 24.48 3.50 -14.30
CA LYS A 504 23.45 4.48 -13.89
C LYS A 504 23.85 5.91 -14.25
N LYS A 505 25.12 6.26 -14.04
CA LYS A 505 25.66 7.57 -14.40
C LYS A 505 25.68 7.76 -15.92
N PHE A 506 26.16 6.78 -16.68
CA PHE A 506 26.19 6.79 -18.14
C PHE A 506 24.79 7.01 -18.73
N LEU A 507 23.81 6.20 -18.34
CA LEU A 507 22.44 6.30 -18.86
C LEU A 507 21.74 7.60 -18.48
N SER A 508 22.03 8.13 -17.29
CA SER A 508 21.54 9.43 -16.87
C SER A 508 22.15 10.58 -17.68
N SER A 509 23.43 10.48 -18.04
CA SER A 509 24.14 11.55 -18.74
C SER A 509 23.88 11.55 -20.25
N ASP A 510 23.90 10.38 -20.89
CA ASP A 510 23.90 10.28 -22.36
C ASP A 510 22.52 9.95 -22.95
N HIS A 511 21.62 9.38 -22.14
CA HIS A 511 20.29 8.96 -22.58
C HIS A 511 19.15 9.58 -21.76
N GLU A 512 19.49 10.49 -20.83
CA GLU A 512 18.58 11.12 -19.88
C GLU A 512 17.67 10.14 -19.12
N ILE A 513 18.11 8.88 -18.98
CA ILE A 513 17.38 7.86 -18.25
C ILE A 513 17.73 8.02 -16.78
N THR A 514 16.81 8.63 -16.05
CA THR A 514 16.89 8.76 -14.60
C THR A 514 15.77 8.00 -13.96
N ARG A 515 15.95 7.69 -12.69
CA ARG A 515 14.94 7.05 -11.85
C ARG A 515 13.60 7.82 -11.75
N SER A 516 13.62 9.13 -12.01
CA SER A 516 12.49 10.03 -11.79
C SER A 516 11.64 10.27 -13.04
N LYS A 517 12.06 9.78 -14.22
CA LYS A 517 11.28 9.95 -15.45
C LYS A 517 10.35 8.78 -15.64
N ASN A 518 9.11 9.06 -16.02
CA ASN A 518 8.18 8.05 -16.49
C ASN A 518 8.79 7.40 -17.74
N HIS A 519 9.31 6.17 -17.60
CA HIS A 519 10.07 5.47 -18.64
C HIS A 519 9.23 5.17 -19.90
N LYS A 520 7.91 5.36 -19.83
CA LYS A 520 6.95 5.24 -20.94
C LYS A 520 7.23 6.17 -22.13
N ASN A 521 7.91 7.30 -21.90
CA ASN A 521 8.26 8.28 -22.94
C ASN A 521 9.73 8.23 -23.38
N ILE A 522 10.51 7.24 -22.93
CA ILE A 522 11.92 7.11 -23.33
C ILE A 522 11.96 6.31 -24.62
N SER A 523 12.52 6.91 -25.67
CA SER A 523 12.77 6.21 -26.94
C SER A 523 13.58 4.93 -26.69
N LYS A 524 13.15 3.80 -27.24
CA LYS A 524 13.87 2.52 -27.13
C LYS A 524 15.35 2.72 -27.48
N ILE A 525 16.24 2.38 -26.56
CA ILE A 525 17.69 2.41 -26.83
C ILE A 525 18.01 1.28 -27.80
N THR A 526 18.30 1.64 -29.05
CA THR A 526 18.78 0.72 -30.08
C THR A 526 20.27 0.87 -30.35
N LYS A 527 20.91 1.95 -29.89
CA LYS A 527 22.36 2.20 -30.06
C LYS A 527 23.00 2.76 -28.80
N MET A 528 24.23 2.34 -28.50
CA MET A 528 25.03 2.88 -27.39
C MET A 528 26.46 3.22 -27.79
N TYR A 529 26.94 4.34 -27.24
CA TYR A 529 28.30 4.84 -27.42
C TYR A 529 28.99 4.92 -26.06
N ILE A 530 29.84 3.95 -25.73
CA ILE A 530 30.54 3.89 -24.43
C ILE A 530 31.94 4.47 -24.58
N ARG A 531 32.32 5.41 -23.72
CA ARG A 531 33.65 6.03 -23.69
C ARG A 531 34.47 5.49 -22.52
N SER A 532 35.79 5.54 -22.65
CA SER A 532 36.72 5.23 -21.55
C SER A 532 36.46 6.06 -20.28
N SER A 533 35.93 7.28 -20.43
CA SER A 533 35.56 8.18 -19.32
C SER A 533 34.36 7.71 -18.50
N ASP A 534 33.54 6.80 -19.02
CA ASP A 534 32.28 6.39 -18.39
C ASP A 534 32.49 5.38 -17.26
N LYS A 535 33.72 4.88 -17.10
CA LYS A 535 34.15 3.95 -16.03
C LYS A 535 33.31 2.66 -15.99
N ILE A 536 32.77 2.23 -17.13
CA ILE A 536 32.08 0.96 -17.29
C ILE A 536 33.14 -0.15 -17.37
N THR A 537 33.26 -0.96 -16.32
CA THR A 537 34.27 -2.03 -16.21
C THR A 537 33.74 -3.41 -16.60
N SER A 538 32.43 -3.54 -16.85
CA SER A 538 31.78 -4.78 -17.26
C SER A 538 30.61 -4.49 -18.21
N LEU A 539 30.54 -5.27 -19.29
CA LEU A 539 29.45 -5.22 -20.26
C LEU A 539 28.37 -6.29 -19.99
N GLN A 540 28.46 -7.05 -18.89
CA GLN A 540 27.43 -8.05 -18.54
C GLN A 540 26.04 -7.43 -18.36
N GLU A 541 25.98 -6.16 -18.01
CA GLU A 541 24.75 -5.40 -17.82
C GLU A 541 24.06 -5.07 -19.16
N LEU A 542 24.70 -5.30 -20.32
CA LEU A 542 24.07 -5.21 -21.65
C LEU A 542 22.92 -6.22 -21.83
N LYS A 543 22.91 -7.32 -21.08
CA LYS A 543 21.83 -8.32 -21.09
C LYS A 543 20.45 -7.74 -20.76
N PHE A 544 20.42 -6.56 -20.13
CA PHE A 544 19.20 -5.84 -19.79
C PHE A 544 18.62 -5.06 -21.00
N PHE A 545 19.34 -4.94 -22.12
CA PHE A 545 18.86 -4.30 -23.35
C PHE A 545 18.53 -5.34 -24.41
N THR A 546 17.23 -5.59 -24.63
CA THR A 546 16.75 -6.68 -25.49
C THR A 546 16.77 -6.37 -26.99
N LYS A 547 17.04 -5.12 -27.39
CA LYS A 547 16.99 -4.63 -28.78
C LYS A 547 18.16 -3.70 -29.14
N LEU A 548 19.34 -3.94 -28.56
CA LEU A 548 20.54 -3.19 -28.92
C LEU A 548 21.01 -3.63 -30.31
N GLU A 549 20.84 -2.76 -31.30
CA GLU A 549 21.22 -2.99 -32.70
C GLU A 549 22.68 -2.62 -32.96
N GLU A 550 23.24 -1.66 -32.22
CA GLU A 550 24.62 -1.19 -32.37
C GLU A 550 25.27 -0.88 -31.02
N LEU A 551 26.50 -1.37 -30.80
CA LEU A 551 27.37 -1.00 -29.69
C LEU A 551 28.70 -0.48 -30.24
N THR A 552 29.03 0.76 -29.93
CA THR A 552 30.30 1.37 -30.31
C THR A 552 31.07 1.76 -29.06
N ILE A 553 32.27 1.21 -28.90
CA ILE A 553 33.17 1.55 -27.80
C ILE A 553 34.19 2.53 -28.34
N ASN A 554 34.12 3.78 -27.89
CA ASN A 554 35.07 4.81 -28.23
C ASN A 554 36.20 4.77 -27.21
N GLU A 555 37.30 4.13 -27.59
CA GLU A 555 38.58 4.31 -26.92
C GLU A 555 39.20 5.64 -27.36
N PRO A 556 39.95 6.33 -26.49
CA PRO A 556 40.74 7.48 -26.91
C PRO A 556 41.84 7.09 -27.91
#